data_AF-A0A1V1NSX6-F1
#
_entry.id   AF-A0A1V1NSX6-F1
#
_cell.length_a   1.000
_cell.length_b   1.000
_cell.length_c   1.000
_cell.angle_alpha   90.00
_cell.angle_beta   90.00
_cell.angle_gamma   90.00
#
_symmetry.space_group_name_H-M   'P 1'
#
loop_
_entity.id
_entity.type
_entity.pdbx_description
1 polymer ?
#
loop_
_entity_poly.entity_id
_entity_poly.type
_entity_poly.pdbx_seq_one_letter_code
_entity_poly.pdbx_strand_id
1 'polypeptide(L)'
;MLDFKTVENQISKIKSDFNVDEIIFVGDRGMRMRYNLDNMTDDAKTGVKYISGLTTDEIKKLEKDEVIQLSFFDKELVEIEDGNKRYILCVNPILEQEKKAKRAERKLKFEVELAALQSAYNKKVNDVKTTKRE
;
A
#
# COMPACT_ATOMS: atom_id res chain seq x y z
N MET A 1 -5.82 -8.98 -23.76
CA MET A 1 -7.25 -8.65 -23.80
C MET A 1 -7.86 -9.32 -22.57
N LEU A 2 -8.12 -8.55 -21.50
CA LEU A 2 -8.66 -9.11 -20.25
C LEU A 2 -10.19 -9.17 -20.35
N ASP A 3 -10.77 -10.32 -20.01
CA ASP A 3 -12.19 -10.62 -20.16
C ASP A 3 -13.01 -10.04 -18.99
N PHE A 4 -13.63 -8.87 -19.20
CA PHE A 4 -14.44 -8.19 -18.20
C PHE A 4 -15.84 -8.83 -18.02
N LYS A 5 -16.32 -9.57 -19.03
CA LYS A 5 -17.64 -10.23 -19.04
C LYS A 5 -17.77 -11.29 -17.95
N THR A 6 -16.67 -11.94 -17.56
CA THR A 6 -16.73 -13.00 -16.56
C THR A 6 -17.16 -12.47 -15.19
N VAL A 7 -16.80 -11.24 -14.81
CA VAL A 7 -17.07 -10.74 -13.46
C VAL A 7 -18.53 -10.31 -13.28
N GLU A 8 -19.13 -9.65 -14.27
CA GLU A 8 -20.57 -9.34 -14.26
C GLU A 8 -21.42 -10.59 -14.15
N ASN A 9 -21.12 -11.60 -14.97
CA ASN A 9 -21.84 -12.87 -14.96
C ASN A 9 -21.69 -13.60 -13.61
N GLN A 10 -20.51 -13.55 -12.99
CA GLN A 10 -20.29 -14.15 -11.68
C GLN A 10 -21.08 -13.42 -10.58
N ILE A 11 -21.14 -12.09 -10.62
CA ILE A 11 -21.92 -11.31 -9.63
C ILE A 11 -23.41 -11.58 -9.77
N SER A 12 -23.94 -11.53 -11.00
CA SER A 12 -25.35 -11.83 -11.28
C SER A 12 -25.71 -13.25 -10.87
N LYS A 13 -24.80 -14.20 -11.10
CA LYS A 13 -24.96 -15.58 -10.65
C LYS A 13 -24.98 -15.68 -9.13
N ILE A 14 -24.07 -15.04 -8.41
CA ILE A 14 -24.07 -15.03 -6.93
C ILE A 14 -25.36 -14.40 -6.39
N LYS A 15 -25.83 -13.28 -6.96
CA LYS A 15 -27.11 -12.67 -6.55
C LYS A 15 -28.28 -13.62 -6.73
N SER A 16 -28.34 -14.31 -7.87
CA SER A 16 -29.39 -15.28 -8.18
C SER A 16 -29.30 -16.54 -7.29
N ASP A 17 -28.09 -17.04 -7.06
CA ASP A 17 -27.85 -18.28 -6.32
C ASP A 17 -28.15 -18.08 -4.82
N PHE A 18 -27.83 -16.90 -4.28
CA PHE A 18 -28.03 -16.57 -2.87
C PHE A 18 -29.33 -15.76 -2.60
N ASN A 19 -30.05 -15.35 -3.65
CA ASN A 19 -31.26 -14.53 -3.59
C ASN A 19 -31.08 -13.28 -2.69
N VAL A 20 -29.99 -12.54 -2.94
CA VAL A 20 -29.59 -11.35 -2.17
C VAL A 20 -29.61 -10.10 -3.04
N ASP A 21 -30.13 -9.01 -2.46
CA ASP A 21 -30.16 -7.70 -3.11
C ASP A 21 -28.81 -6.96 -3.02
N GLU A 22 -28.07 -7.17 -1.92
CA GLU A 22 -26.77 -6.54 -1.69
C GLU A 22 -25.64 -7.56 -1.49
N ILE A 23 -24.50 -7.30 -2.13
CA ILE A 23 -23.26 -8.08 -1.96
C ILE A 23 -22.11 -7.13 -1.62
N ILE A 24 -21.35 -7.46 -0.57
CA ILE A 24 -20.15 -6.72 -0.17
C ILE A 24 -18.91 -7.60 -0.40
N PHE A 25 -18.07 -7.21 -1.34
CA PHE A 25 -16.80 -7.89 -1.60
C PHE A 25 -15.71 -7.37 -0.68
N VAL A 26 -15.04 -8.25 0.06
CA VAL A 26 -13.90 -7.89 0.91
C VAL A 26 -12.64 -8.53 0.35
N GLY A 27 -11.59 -7.74 0.11
CA GLY A 27 -10.26 -8.33 -0.01
C GLY A 27 -9.14 -7.35 -0.33
N ASP A 28 -7.98 -7.89 -0.71
CA ASP A 28 -6.72 -7.15 -0.61
C ASP A 28 -6.57 -6.02 -1.65
N ARG A 29 -5.55 -5.19 -1.46
CA ARG A 29 -5.15 -4.00 -2.24
C ARG A 29 -5.05 -4.25 -3.75
N GLY A 30 -4.79 -5.49 -4.16
CA GLY A 30 -4.63 -5.89 -5.56
C GLY A 30 -5.91 -6.34 -6.24
N MET A 31 -7.05 -6.33 -5.56
CA MET A 31 -8.29 -6.83 -6.14
C MET A 31 -8.77 -5.91 -7.27
N ARG A 32 -8.80 -6.45 -8.49
CA ARG A 32 -9.26 -5.72 -9.70
C ARG A 32 -10.76 -5.42 -9.71
N MET A 33 -11.50 -5.79 -8.66
CA MET A 33 -12.91 -5.46 -8.52
C MET A 33 -13.17 -3.96 -8.65
N ARG A 34 -12.27 -3.08 -8.15
CA ARG A 34 -12.36 -1.62 -8.37
C ARG A 34 -12.44 -1.26 -9.86
N TYR A 35 -11.52 -1.78 -10.66
CA TYR A 35 -11.47 -1.52 -12.10
C TYR A 35 -12.65 -2.14 -12.85
N ASN A 36 -13.07 -3.34 -12.45
CA ASN A 36 -14.19 -4.00 -13.08
C ASN A 36 -15.50 -3.27 -12.79
N LEU A 37 -15.70 -2.81 -11.55
CA LEU A 37 -16.85 -2.01 -11.17
C LEU A 37 -16.94 -0.74 -11.99
N ASP A 38 -15.87 0.05 -12.16
CA ASP A 38 -15.96 1.28 -12.97
C ASP A 38 -16.43 1.02 -14.42
N ASN A 39 -16.10 -0.16 -14.98
CA ASN A 39 -16.46 -0.58 -16.33
C ASN A 39 -17.82 -1.30 -16.46
N MET A 40 -18.53 -1.53 -15.35
CA MET A 40 -19.85 -2.18 -15.34
C MET A 40 -20.99 -1.22 -15.70
N THR A 41 -22.06 -1.75 -16.29
CA THR A 41 -23.34 -1.04 -16.43
C THR A 41 -23.98 -0.74 -15.07
N ASP A 42 -24.68 0.39 -14.95
CA ASP A 42 -25.28 0.86 -13.68
C ASP A 42 -26.25 -0.14 -13.06
N ASP A 43 -26.99 -0.90 -13.88
CA ASP A 43 -27.89 -1.96 -13.42
C ASP A 43 -27.13 -3.10 -12.72
N ALA A 44 -25.94 -3.45 -13.21
CA ALA A 44 -25.09 -4.50 -12.62
C ALA A 44 -24.36 -4.01 -11.35
N LYS A 45 -24.07 -2.71 -11.26
CA LYS A 45 -23.46 -2.06 -10.08
C LYS A 45 -24.41 -1.95 -8.90
N THR A 46 -25.72 -1.83 -9.17
CA THR A 46 -26.74 -1.62 -8.13
C THR A 46 -26.69 -2.76 -7.11
N GLY A 47 -26.52 -2.44 -5.82
CA GLY A 47 -26.38 -3.44 -4.75
C GLY A 47 -25.01 -4.11 -4.63
N VAL A 48 -23.98 -3.67 -5.37
CA VAL A 48 -22.62 -4.19 -5.24
C VAL A 48 -21.72 -3.18 -4.51
N LYS A 49 -21.19 -3.57 -3.35
CA LYS A 49 -20.24 -2.79 -2.55
C LYS A 49 -18.92 -3.54 -2.42
N TYR A 50 -17.85 -2.83 -2.09
CA TYR A 50 -16.56 -3.46 -1.81
C TYR A 50 -15.78 -2.76 -0.70
N ILE A 51 -14.97 -3.55 0.00
CA ILE A 51 -13.96 -3.11 0.96
C ILE A 51 -12.62 -3.64 0.45
N SER A 52 -11.70 -2.74 0.18
CA SER A 52 -10.35 -3.11 -0.27
C SER A 52 -9.31 -2.15 0.27
N GLY A 53 -8.09 -2.65 0.45
CA GLY A 53 -6.97 -1.82 0.86
C GLY A 53 -6.53 -0.84 -0.23
N LEU A 54 -5.86 0.23 0.17
CA LEU A 54 -5.23 1.16 -0.77
C LEU A 54 -3.79 0.76 -1.06
N THR A 55 -3.37 0.97 -2.30
CA THR A 55 -1.97 0.89 -2.72
C THR A 55 -1.20 2.13 -2.27
N THR A 56 0.13 2.04 -2.20
CA THR A 56 0.99 3.17 -1.82
C THR A 56 0.81 4.38 -2.75
N ASP A 57 0.61 4.14 -4.04
CA ASP A 57 0.45 5.22 -5.02
C ASP A 57 -0.93 5.90 -4.91
N GLU A 58 -1.98 5.14 -4.60
CA GLU A 58 -3.30 5.70 -4.27
C GLU A 58 -3.23 6.56 -3.00
N ILE A 59 -2.54 6.09 -1.96
CA ILE A 59 -2.37 6.86 -0.71
C ILE A 59 -1.65 8.18 -0.99
N LYS A 60 -0.54 8.15 -1.75
CA LYS A 60 0.18 9.38 -2.15
C LYS A 60 -0.68 10.33 -2.96
N LYS A 61 -1.54 9.80 -3.83
CA LYS A 61 -2.46 10.63 -4.62
C LYS A 61 -3.49 11.30 -3.71
N LEU A 62 -4.09 10.56 -2.77
CA LEU A 62 -5.04 11.09 -1.79
C LEU A 62 -4.40 12.14 -0.88
N GLU A 63 -3.13 11.97 -0.52
CA GLU A 63 -2.37 12.98 0.24
C GLU A 63 -2.16 14.24 -0.59
N LYS A 64 -1.74 14.09 -1.85
CA LYS A 64 -1.52 15.20 -2.78
C LYS A 64 -2.80 15.99 -3.07
N ASP A 65 -3.93 15.29 -3.17
CA ASP A 65 -5.26 15.86 -3.41
C ASP A 65 -5.88 16.41 -2.10
N GLU A 66 -5.11 16.44 -0.99
CA GLU A 66 -5.51 16.91 0.35
C GLU A 66 -6.71 16.18 0.97
N VAL A 67 -7.10 15.03 0.41
CA VAL A 67 -8.19 14.18 0.91
C VAL A 67 -7.79 13.49 2.21
N ILE A 68 -6.53 13.08 2.34
CA ILE A 68 -5.98 12.51 3.57
C ILE A 68 -4.75 13.28 4.02
N GLN A 69 -4.58 13.42 5.34
CA GLN A 69 -3.36 13.95 5.93
C GLN A 69 -2.60 12.82 6.63
N LEU A 70 -1.27 12.77 6.50
CA LEU A 70 -0.47 11.73 7.16
C LEU A 70 -0.61 11.75 8.69
N SER A 71 -0.92 12.91 9.28
CA SER A 71 -1.22 13.06 10.71
C SER A 71 -2.48 12.31 11.16
N PHE A 72 -3.37 11.92 10.24
CA PHE A 72 -4.56 11.13 10.57
C PHE A 72 -4.22 9.70 10.96
N PHE A 73 -3.06 9.19 10.58
CA PHE A 73 -2.60 7.87 10.99
C PHE A 73 -2.18 7.82 12.47
N ASP A 74 -2.01 8.95 13.16
CA ASP A 74 -1.66 8.95 14.59
C ASP A 74 -2.86 8.71 15.52
N LYS A 75 -4.08 8.64 14.99
CA LYS A 75 -5.32 8.37 15.75
C LYS A 75 -5.74 6.91 15.58
N GLU A 76 -6.39 6.34 16.60
CA GLU A 76 -6.78 4.92 16.63
C GLU A 76 -7.64 4.49 15.42
N LEU A 77 -8.54 5.35 14.97
CA LEU A 77 -9.35 5.14 13.76
C LEU A 77 -9.82 6.49 13.22
N VAL A 78 -9.65 6.72 11.91
CA VAL A 78 -10.15 7.92 11.23
C VAL A 78 -10.96 7.51 10.01
N GLU A 79 -12.16 8.06 9.90
CA GLU A 79 -13.03 7.87 8.74
C GLU A 79 -13.11 9.18 7.94
N ILE A 80 -13.02 9.07 6.62
CA ILE A 80 -13.06 10.19 5.69
C ILE A 80 -13.99 9.81 4.55
N GLU A 81 -14.89 10.72 4.20
CA GLU A 81 -15.79 10.58 3.06
C GLU A 81 -15.37 11.53 1.95
N ASP A 82 -15.21 11.00 0.75
CA ASP A 82 -14.88 11.75 -0.46
C ASP A 82 -15.76 11.25 -1.62
N GLY A 83 -16.77 12.05 -1.97
CA GLY A 83 -17.80 11.70 -2.93
C GLY A 83 -18.54 10.41 -2.54
N ASN A 84 -18.41 9.37 -3.37
CA ASN A 84 -19.06 8.07 -3.14
C ASN A 84 -18.15 7.05 -2.44
N LYS A 85 -16.98 7.48 -1.94
CA LYS A 85 -15.99 6.59 -1.31
C LYS A 85 -15.83 6.96 0.16
N ARG A 86 -15.80 5.93 1.01
CA ARG A 86 -15.45 6.05 2.42
C ARG A 86 -14.10 5.39 2.67
N TYR A 87 -13.16 6.19 3.15
CA TYR A 87 -11.81 5.76 3.53
C TYR A 87 -11.75 5.57 5.04
N ILE A 88 -11.20 4.43 5.46
CA ILE A 88 -10.96 4.11 6.87
C ILE A 88 -9.45 3.99 7.05
N LEU A 89 -8.88 4.91 7.81
CA LEU A 89 -7.46 4.96 8.15
C LEU A 89 -7.29 4.41 9.56
N CYS A 90 -6.36 3.46 9.71
CA CYS A 90 -6.05 2.85 10.99
C CYS A 90 -4.56 2.49 11.01
N VAL A 91 -3.92 2.71 12.16
CA VAL A 91 -2.56 2.20 12.41
C VAL A 91 -2.62 0.97 13.27
N ASN A 92 -1.92 -0.07 12.82
CA ASN A 92 -1.69 -1.25 13.63
C ASN A 92 -0.42 -1.03 14.48
N PRO A 93 -0.54 -0.86 15.81
CA PRO A 93 0.58 -0.50 16.67
C PRO A 93 1.63 -1.63 16.75
N ILE A 94 1.21 -2.89 16.62
CA ILE A 94 2.12 -4.04 16.61
C ILE A 94 2.98 -4.00 15.35
N LEU A 95 2.35 -3.83 14.18
CA LEU A 95 3.07 -3.73 12.90
C LEU A 95 3.98 -2.49 12.84
N GLU A 96 3.60 -1.40 13.49
CA GLU A 96 4.45 -0.21 13.59
C GLU A 96 5.74 -0.52 14.36
N GLN A 97 5.62 -1.12 15.55
CA GLN A 97 6.75 -1.49 16.39
C GLN A 97 7.69 -2.46 15.66
N GLU A 98 7.14 -3.51 15.02
CA GLU A 98 7.92 -4.46 14.23
C GLU A 98 8.67 -3.77 13.08
N LYS A 99 8.00 -2.90 12.33
CA LYS A 99 8.63 -2.13 11.25
C LYS A 99 9.71 -1.20 11.77
N LYS A 100 9.51 -0.56 12.93
CA LYS A 100 10.49 0.31 13.57
C LYS A 100 11.74 -0.47 13.97
N ALA A 101 11.57 -1.62 14.62
CA ALA A 101 12.67 -2.51 14.98
C ALA A 101 13.46 -2.98 13.75
N LYS A 102 12.76 -3.43 12.70
CA LYS A 102 13.38 -3.89 11.45
C LYS A 102 14.14 -2.79 10.71
N ARG A 103 13.63 -1.54 10.74
CA ARG A 103 14.35 -0.39 10.19
C ARG A 103 15.62 -0.08 10.96
N ALA A 104 15.56 -0.11 12.30
CA ALA A 104 16.73 0.13 13.15
C ALA A 104 17.82 -0.93 12.92
N GLU A 105 17.43 -2.21 12.86
CA GLU A 105 18.37 -3.32 12.58
C GLU A 105 19.06 -3.13 11.22
N ARG A 106 18.30 -2.81 10.17
CA ARG A 106 18.85 -2.57 8.83
C ARG A 106 19.78 -1.37 8.79
N LYS A 107 19.43 -0.29 9.49
CA LYS A 107 20.26 0.91 9.60
C LYS A 107 21.60 0.60 10.25
N LEU A 108 21.58 -0.15 11.37
CA LEU A 108 22.81 -0.54 12.06
C LEU A 108 23.72 -1.40 11.16
N LYS A 109 23.16 -2.40 10.47
CA LYS A 109 23.91 -3.23 9.51
C LYS A 109 24.56 -2.37 8.43
N PHE A 110 23.81 -1.44 7.85
CA PHE A 110 24.33 -0.53 6.84
C PHE A 110 25.45 0.37 7.38
N GLU A 111 25.31 0.93 8.59
CA GLU A 111 26.34 1.78 9.20
C GLU A 111 27.64 1.01 9.50
N VAL A 112 27.54 -0.24 9.95
CA VAL A 112 28.71 -1.10 10.19
C VAL A 112 29.44 -1.40 8.88
N GLU A 113 28.71 -1.79 7.83
CA GLU A 113 29.31 -2.05 6.51
C GLU A 113 29.93 -0.78 5.90
N LEU A 114 29.26 0.37 6.05
CA LEU A 114 29.77 1.65 5.59
C LEU A 114 31.08 2.03 6.29
N ALA A 115 31.15 1.85 7.62
CA ALA A 115 32.36 2.13 8.40
C ALA A 115 33.53 1.21 8.03
N ALA A 116 33.25 -0.07 7.76
CA ALA A 116 34.25 -1.02 7.29
C ALA A 116 34.78 -0.61 5.91
N LEU A 117 33.90 -0.20 4.99
CA LEU A 117 34.27 0.25 3.66
C LEU A 117 35.08 1.56 3.69
N GLN A 118 34.69 2.52 4.54
CA GLN A 118 35.44 3.76 4.76
C GLN A 118 36.84 3.48 5.32
N SER A 119 36.96 2.57 6.28
CA SER A 119 38.25 2.19 6.88
C SER A 119 39.17 1.53 5.84
N ALA A 120 38.63 0.62 5.02
CA ALA A 120 39.37 -0.01 3.94
C ALA A 120 39.80 1.00 2.84
N TYR A 121 38.92 1.95 2.50
CA TYR A 121 39.23 3.02 1.56
C TYR A 121 40.35 3.92 2.09
N ASN A 122 40.24 4.40 3.34
CA ASN A 122 41.24 5.25 3.97
C ASN A 122 42.61 4.56 4.09
N LYS A 123 42.63 3.25 4.38
CA LYS A 123 43.86 2.46 4.40
C LYS A 123 44.56 2.45 3.04
N LYS A 124 43.83 2.20 1.95
CA LYS A 124 44.37 2.25 0.57
C LYS A 124 44.88 3.64 0.21
N VAL A 125 44.16 4.69 0.56
CA VAL A 125 44.58 6.08 0.27
C VAL A 125 45.86 6.44 1.03
N ASN A 126 46.00 5.97 2.26
CA ASN A 126 47.22 6.18 3.05
C ASN A 126 48.40 5.38 2.50
N ASP A 127 48.23 4.10 2.15
CA ASP A 127 49.28 3.27 1.55
C ASP A 127 49.83 3.90 0.25
N VAL A 128 48.96 4.40 -0.64
CA VAL A 128 49.36 5.04 -1.90
C VAL A 128 50.11 6.37 -1.70
N LYS A 129 49.89 7.08 -0.58
CA LYS A 129 50.62 8.31 -0.25
C LYS A 129 52.02 8.02 0.30
N THR A 130 52.23 6.89 0.97
CA THR A 130 53.55 6.50 1.50
C THR A 130 54.50 6.07 0.38
N THR A 131 54.01 5.34 -0.64
CA THR A 131 54.83 4.84 -1.76
C THR A 131 55.27 5.93 -2.77
N LYS A 132 54.73 7.16 -2.70
CA LYS A 132 55.11 8.28 -3.57
C LYS A 132 56.15 9.23 -2.95
N ARG A 133 56.63 8.96 -1.74
CA ARG A 133 57.59 9.81 -1.01
C ARG A 133 59.00 9.22 -0.90
N GLU A 134 59.24 8.04 -1.46
CA GLU A 134 60.57 7.45 -1.71
C GLU A 134 60.94 7.59 -3.18
#